data_AF-A0A266QBD7-F1
#
_entry.id   AF-A0A266QBD7-F1
#
_cell.length_a   1.000
_cell.length_b   1.000
_cell.length_c   1.000
_cell.angle_alpha   90.00
_cell.angle_beta   90.00
_cell.angle_gamma   90.00
#
_symmetry.space_group_name_H-M   'P 1'
#
loop_
_entity.id
_entity.type
_entity.pdbx_description
1 polymer ?
#
loop_
_entity_poly.entity_id
_entity_poly.type
_entity_poly.pdbx_seq_one_letter_code
_entity_poly.pdbx_strand_id
1 'polypeptide(L)'
;MRRSNTPYLIKAIYKRINHWYIARFIAPQFDSVGTIPEIAHPRSLVIFGRNIHIGRYAQIICASDNCIRLTTWPSKQADAEIRIGDYCLISPGVRISAAHAIHIGDNCMLAANVTISDSDWHGIYNRIRPFRCTKPVVIENNVWLGERVTITKGVHIGENAVIGTGAVVTKDIPPNTVAAGNPARVIKTINPNRRMLKRELLFKDPEHYFYNQDQLDKFMLGNNGWLNWLRSLLKPNRND
;
A
#
# COMPACT_ATOMS: atom_id res chain seq x y z
N MET A 1 -11.76 -5.71 -21.67
CA MET A 1 -10.85 -6.42 -20.74
C MET A 1 -10.87 -7.89 -21.13
N ARG A 2 -9.71 -8.49 -21.46
CA ARG A 2 -9.63 -9.90 -21.84
C ARG A 2 -10.00 -10.78 -20.64
N ARG A 3 -10.73 -11.87 -20.85
CA ARG A 3 -11.23 -12.72 -19.76
C ARG A 3 -10.13 -13.70 -19.36
N SER A 4 -9.76 -13.72 -18.09
CA SER A 4 -8.84 -14.75 -17.59
C SER A 4 -9.44 -16.15 -17.81
N ASN A 5 -8.69 -17.02 -18.46
CA ASN A 5 -9.05 -18.43 -18.65
C ASN A 5 -8.66 -19.31 -17.44
N THR A 6 -8.07 -18.73 -16.39
CA THR A 6 -7.63 -19.48 -15.20
C THR A 6 -8.82 -20.15 -14.51
N PRO A 7 -8.82 -21.48 -14.29
CA PRO A 7 -9.87 -22.17 -13.56
C PRO A 7 -9.96 -21.66 -12.12
N TYR A 8 -11.17 -21.59 -11.58
CA TYR A 8 -11.39 -21.20 -10.18
C TYR A 8 -10.51 -22.01 -9.20
N LEU A 9 -10.43 -23.34 -9.38
CA LEU A 9 -9.65 -24.21 -8.51
C LEU A 9 -8.16 -23.85 -8.49
N ILE A 10 -7.59 -23.44 -9.63
CA ILE A 10 -6.21 -22.96 -9.72
C ILE A 10 -6.04 -21.67 -8.92
N LYS A 11 -6.96 -20.71 -9.06
CA LYS A 11 -6.93 -19.48 -8.27
C LYS A 11 -7.05 -19.76 -6.77
N ALA A 12 -7.93 -20.68 -6.37
CA ALA A 12 -8.11 -21.07 -4.97
C ALA A 12 -6.84 -21.71 -4.38
N ILE A 13 -6.20 -22.62 -5.11
CA ILE A 13 -4.91 -23.22 -4.72
C ILE A 13 -3.84 -22.12 -4.61
N TYR A 14 -3.76 -21.23 -5.59
CA TYR A 14 -2.81 -20.12 -5.58
C TYR A 14 -3.00 -19.19 -4.37
N LYS A 15 -4.25 -18.86 -4.01
CA LYS A 15 -4.56 -18.09 -2.80
C LYS A 15 -4.08 -18.79 -1.53
N ARG A 16 -4.30 -20.11 -1.41
CA ARG A 16 -3.82 -20.89 -0.25
C ARG A 16 -2.30 -20.91 -0.14
N ILE A 17 -1.61 -21.12 -1.26
CA ILE A 17 -0.14 -21.09 -1.31
C ILE A 17 0.39 -19.71 -0.93
N ASN A 18 -0.23 -18.64 -1.45
CA ASN A 18 0.16 -17.28 -1.11
C ASN A 18 -0.10 -16.96 0.36
N HIS A 19 -1.25 -17.34 0.92
CA HIS A 19 -1.55 -17.13 2.32
C HIS A 19 -0.52 -17.83 3.22
N TRP A 20 -0.20 -19.10 2.94
CA TRP A 20 0.87 -19.82 3.63
C TRP A 20 2.23 -19.12 3.48
N TYR A 21 2.57 -18.67 2.27
CA TYR A 21 3.83 -17.94 2.03
C TYR A 21 3.90 -16.63 2.81
N ILE A 22 2.80 -15.88 2.87
CA ILE A 22 2.72 -14.64 3.65
C ILE A 22 2.95 -14.96 5.13
N ALA A 23 2.23 -15.92 5.69
CA ALA A 23 2.38 -16.30 7.09
C ALA A 23 3.80 -16.79 7.43
N ARG A 24 4.42 -17.56 6.53
CA ARG A 24 5.71 -18.22 6.78
C ARG A 24 6.93 -17.35 6.51
N PHE A 25 6.85 -16.46 5.53
CA PHE A 25 8.02 -15.71 5.03
C PHE A 25 7.86 -14.21 5.06
N ILE A 26 6.65 -13.65 4.91
CA ILE A 26 6.45 -12.19 4.87
C ILE A 26 6.12 -11.64 6.26
N ALA A 27 5.15 -12.22 6.96
CA ALA A 27 4.72 -11.76 8.28
C ALA A 27 5.89 -11.70 9.30
N PRO A 28 6.83 -12.67 9.34
CA PRO A 28 7.99 -12.60 10.24
C PRO A 28 9.00 -11.50 9.90
N GLN A 29 8.90 -10.83 8.75
CA GLN A 29 9.76 -9.68 8.40
C GLN A 29 9.25 -8.37 9.01
N PHE A 30 8.01 -8.33 9.51
CA PHE A 30 7.48 -7.20 10.28
C PHE A 30 7.73 -7.43 11.77
N ASP A 31 8.03 -6.36 12.49
CA ASP A 31 8.20 -6.39 13.94
C ASP A 31 6.85 -6.51 14.66
N SER A 32 5.76 -6.05 14.03
CA SER A 32 4.41 -6.43 14.42
C SER A 32 3.46 -6.49 13.23
N VAL A 33 2.59 -7.49 13.24
CA VAL A 33 1.49 -7.65 12.28
C VAL A 33 0.21 -7.81 13.08
N GLY A 34 -0.81 -7.01 12.79
CA GLY A 34 -2.14 -7.15 13.40
C GLY A 34 -2.81 -8.47 12.98
N THR A 35 -3.50 -8.44 11.84
CA THR A 35 -4.05 -9.63 11.18
C THR A 35 -3.20 -9.92 9.96
N ILE A 36 -3.03 -11.20 9.60
CA ILE A 36 -2.27 -11.57 8.39
C ILE A 36 -2.82 -10.78 7.20
N PRO A 37 -2.00 -9.95 6.53
CA PRO A 37 -2.45 -9.09 5.45
C PRO A 37 -2.86 -9.91 4.22
N GLU A 38 -3.83 -9.39 3.47
CA GLU A 38 -4.18 -9.94 2.16
C GLU A 38 -3.21 -9.36 1.12
N ILE A 39 -2.25 -10.18 0.67
CA ILE A 39 -1.22 -9.74 -0.28
C ILE A 39 -1.36 -10.47 -1.61
N ALA A 40 -1.64 -9.73 -2.68
CA ALA A 40 -1.54 -10.22 -4.05
C ALA A 40 -0.07 -10.21 -4.50
N HIS A 41 0.40 -11.31 -5.09
CA HIS A 41 1.79 -11.48 -5.55
C HIS A 41 2.83 -11.19 -4.45
N PRO A 42 2.80 -11.89 -3.30
CA PRO A 42 3.55 -11.53 -2.09
C PRO A 42 5.08 -11.54 -2.25
N ARG A 43 5.61 -12.23 -3.28
CA ARG A 43 7.04 -12.25 -3.60
C ARG A 43 7.57 -10.91 -4.12
N SER A 44 6.69 -9.98 -4.44
CA SER A 44 7.00 -8.64 -4.93
C SER A 44 6.86 -7.56 -3.85
N LEU A 45 6.73 -7.97 -2.58
CA LEU A 45 6.88 -7.11 -1.41
C LEU A 45 8.30 -7.25 -0.86
N VAL A 46 9.01 -6.13 -0.75
CA VAL A 46 10.36 -6.06 -0.19
C VAL A 46 10.30 -5.29 1.12
N ILE A 47 10.71 -5.93 2.21
CA ILE A 47 10.81 -5.34 3.54
C ILE A 47 12.27 -5.37 3.95
N PHE A 48 12.81 -4.24 4.39
CA PHE A 48 14.20 -4.13 4.80
C PHE A 48 14.33 -3.24 6.03
N GLY A 49 15.15 -3.67 6.99
CA GLY A 49 15.35 -2.99 8.26
C GLY A 49 14.53 -3.60 9.39
N ARG A 50 14.32 -2.84 10.46
CA ARG A 50 13.59 -3.20 11.69
C ARG A 50 12.57 -2.13 12.04
N ASN A 51 11.75 -2.37 13.06
CA ASN A 51 10.71 -1.46 13.53
C ASN A 51 9.68 -1.10 12.43
N ILE A 52 9.26 -2.12 11.66
CA ILE A 52 8.24 -2.01 10.63
C ILE A 52 6.98 -2.73 11.11
N HIS A 53 5.90 -1.97 11.25
CA HIS A 53 4.64 -2.42 11.84
C HIS A 53 3.50 -2.25 10.85
N ILE A 54 2.60 -3.23 10.79
CA ILE A 54 1.40 -3.17 9.96
C ILE A 54 0.15 -3.62 10.71
N GLY A 55 -0.91 -2.85 10.59
CA GLY A 55 -2.19 -3.07 11.23
C GLY A 55 -2.99 -4.24 10.66
N ARG A 56 -4.19 -4.43 11.19
CA ARG A 56 -5.16 -5.45 10.82
C ARG A 56 -5.77 -5.17 9.45
N TYR A 57 -6.08 -6.23 8.71
CA TYR A 57 -6.80 -6.17 7.44
C TYR A 57 -6.16 -5.24 6.39
N ALA A 58 -4.84 -5.08 6.44
CA ALA A 58 -4.12 -4.39 5.37
C ALA A 58 -4.22 -5.21 4.07
N GLN A 59 -4.57 -4.53 2.98
CA GLN A 59 -4.60 -5.08 1.64
C GLN A 59 -3.42 -4.53 0.85
N ILE A 60 -2.60 -5.43 0.32
CA ILE A 60 -1.39 -5.08 -0.42
C ILE A 60 -1.47 -5.73 -1.80
N ILE A 61 -1.43 -4.92 -2.84
CA ILE A 61 -1.42 -5.39 -4.22
C ILE A 61 -0.02 -5.18 -4.76
N CYS A 62 0.76 -6.25 -4.89
CA CYS A 62 2.07 -6.18 -5.52
C CYS A 62 1.99 -6.55 -7.00
N ALA A 63 2.97 -6.09 -7.77
CA ALA A 63 3.23 -6.54 -9.13
C ALA A 63 4.72 -6.79 -9.31
N SER A 64 5.11 -7.78 -10.11
CA SER A 64 6.52 -8.17 -10.27
C SER A 64 7.38 -7.14 -10.97
N ASP A 65 6.78 -6.38 -11.88
CA ASP A 65 7.39 -5.25 -12.58
C ASP A 65 7.35 -3.96 -11.76
N ASN A 66 6.57 -3.93 -10.67
CA ASN A 66 6.40 -2.76 -9.82
C ASN A 66 6.29 -3.13 -8.34
N CYS A 67 7.40 -3.63 -7.79
CA CYS A 67 7.49 -4.10 -6.41
C CYS A 67 7.21 -2.98 -5.39
N ILE A 68 6.56 -3.34 -4.30
CA ILE A 68 6.40 -2.47 -3.12
C ILE A 68 7.64 -2.61 -2.25
N ARG A 69 8.13 -1.49 -1.69
CA ARG A 69 9.30 -1.50 -0.82
C ARG A 69 9.06 -0.69 0.45
N LEU A 70 9.24 -1.36 1.59
CA LEU A 70 9.26 -0.75 2.93
C LEU A 70 10.69 -0.85 3.45
N THR A 71 11.27 0.28 3.84
CA THR A 71 12.69 0.32 4.21
C THR A 71 12.91 1.27 5.39
N THR A 72 13.38 0.73 6.50
CA THR A 72 13.92 1.52 7.61
C THR A 72 15.45 1.46 7.57
N TRP A 73 16.08 2.60 7.79
CA TRP A 73 17.53 2.73 7.88
C TRP A 73 17.92 3.10 9.30
N PRO A 74 18.76 2.29 9.98
CA PRO A 74 19.24 2.65 11.30
C PRO A 74 20.08 3.94 11.21
N SER A 75 19.83 4.88 12.11
CA SER A 75 20.65 6.08 12.26
C SER A 75 21.45 5.98 13.57
N LYS A 76 22.48 6.83 13.73
CA LYS A 76 23.23 6.91 15.00
C LYS A 76 22.39 7.42 16.18
N GLN A 77 21.23 8.03 15.91
CA GLN A 77 20.44 8.78 16.89
C GLN A 77 19.20 8.03 17.36
N ALA A 78 18.59 7.24 16.48
CA ALA A 78 17.44 6.39 16.78
C ALA A 78 17.27 5.33 15.68
N ASP A 79 16.63 4.22 16.03
CA ASP A 79 16.12 3.26 15.07
C ASP A 79 14.94 3.89 14.32
N ALA A 80 15.00 3.86 12.99
CA ALA A 80 13.93 4.39 12.15
C ALA A 80 12.68 3.51 12.24
N GLU A 81 11.50 4.11 12.13
CA GLU A 81 10.23 3.41 12.25
C GLU A 81 9.33 3.59 11.04
N ILE A 82 8.62 2.52 10.66
CA ILE A 82 7.45 2.60 9.78
C ILE A 82 6.27 1.99 10.52
N ARG A 83 5.20 2.76 10.74
CA ARG A 83 3.91 2.24 11.25
C ARG A 83 2.82 2.48 10.22
N ILE A 84 2.13 1.41 9.85
CA ILE A 84 0.98 1.44 8.96
C ILE A 84 -0.24 0.94 9.74
N GLY A 85 -1.29 1.76 9.81
CA GLY A 85 -2.51 1.47 10.54
C GLY A 85 -3.37 0.38 9.93
N ASP A 86 -4.54 0.18 10.54
CA ASP A 86 -5.52 -0.82 10.15
C ASP A 86 -6.20 -0.46 8.83
N TYR A 87 -6.70 -1.47 8.11
CA TYR A 87 -7.53 -1.33 6.92
C TYR A 87 -6.87 -0.57 5.76
N CYS A 88 -5.56 -0.40 5.76
CA CYS A 88 -4.87 0.31 4.68
C CYS A 88 -4.90 -0.45 3.35
N LEU A 89 -4.90 0.28 2.23
CA LEU A 89 -4.69 -0.27 0.89
C LEU A 89 -3.36 0.25 0.34
N ILE A 90 -2.48 -0.67 -0.07
CA ILE A 90 -1.17 -0.36 -0.64
C ILE A 90 -1.09 -0.94 -2.04
N SER A 91 -0.96 -0.07 -3.04
CA SER A 91 -0.94 -0.44 -4.46
C SER A 91 0.49 -0.67 -4.98
N PRO A 92 0.66 -1.24 -6.20
CA PRO A 92 1.98 -1.56 -6.73
C PRO A 92 2.92 -0.35 -6.81
N GLY A 93 4.21 -0.58 -6.56
CA GLY A 93 5.25 0.44 -6.68
C GLY A 93 5.38 1.43 -5.52
N VAL A 94 4.54 1.31 -4.47
CA VAL A 94 4.67 2.14 -3.27
C VAL A 94 6.05 1.96 -2.63
N ARG A 95 6.71 3.06 -2.30
CA ARG A 95 8.03 3.10 -1.65
C ARG A 95 7.97 3.95 -0.40
N ILE A 96 8.29 3.35 0.74
CA ILE A 96 8.33 4.02 2.04
C ILE A 96 9.74 3.84 2.60
N SER A 97 10.45 4.95 2.75
CA SER A 97 11.85 4.95 3.19
C SER A 97 12.02 5.85 4.41
N ALA A 98 12.16 5.25 5.58
CA ALA A 98 12.32 5.92 6.86
C ALA A 98 13.76 5.88 7.36
N ALA A 99 14.25 7.02 7.84
CA ALA A 99 15.48 7.18 8.62
C ALA A 99 15.20 7.79 10.03
N HIS A 100 13.95 8.15 10.31
CA HIS A 100 13.46 8.63 11.60
C HIS A 100 12.12 7.98 11.95
N ALA A 101 11.00 8.41 11.35
CA ALA A 101 9.68 7.82 11.56
C ALA A 101 8.72 8.21 10.43
N ILE A 102 8.01 7.22 9.90
CA ILE A 102 6.88 7.40 9.00
C ILE A 102 5.66 6.71 9.61
N HIS A 103 4.65 7.48 9.97
CA HIS A 103 3.41 6.99 10.56
C HIS A 103 2.24 7.23 9.60
N ILE A 104 1.52 6.16 9.29
CA ILE A 104 0.34 6.14 8.44
C ILE A 104 -0.82 5.62 9.27
N GLY A 105 -1.87 6.43 9.42
CA GLY A 105 -3.06 6.10 10.18
C GLY A 105 -3.93 5.05 9.50
N ASP A 106 -5.08 4.78 10.12
CA ASP A 106 -6.00 3.76 9.66
C ASP A 106 -6.70 4.19 8.37
N ASN A 107 -7.26 3.24 7.63
CA ASN A 107 -8.10 3.48 6.45
C ASN A 107 -7.40 4.21 5.28
N CYS A 108 -6.08 4.37 5.31
CA CYS A 108 -5.35 5.07 4.26
C CYS A 108 -5.32 4.29 2.95
N MET A 109 -5.29 5.01 1.84
CA MET A 109 -5.16 4.43 0.50
C MET A 109 -3.95 5.02 -0.21
N LEU A 110 -2.96 4.18 -0.49
CA LEU A 110 -1.76 4.52 -1.23
C LEU A 110 -1.91 3.94 -2.63
N ALA A 111 -2.17 4.81 -3.61
CA ALA A 111 -2.24 4.42 -5.02
C ALA A 111 -0.83 4.07 -5.56
N ALA A 112 -0.78 3.62 -6.82
CA ALA A 112 0.45 3.09 -7.37
C ALA A 112 1.58 4.15 -7.39
N ASN A 113 2.81 3.70 -7.18
CA ASN A 113 4.02 4.53 -7.24
C ASN A 113 4.08 5.71 -6.24
N VAL A 114 3.31 5.69 -5.15
CA VAL A 114 3.48 6.67 -4.07
C VAL A 114 4.86 6.51 -3.45
N THR A 115 5.58 7.62 -3.25
CA THR A 115 6.89 7.64 -2.61
C THR A 115 6.84 8.51 -1.35
N ILE A 116 7.28 7.97 -0.22
CA ILE A 116 7.30 8.66 1.08
C ILE A 116 8.72 8.57 1.64
N SER A 117 9.29 9.72 1.99
CA SER A 117 10.60 9.77 2.63
C SER A 117 10.66 10.84 3.71
N ASP A 118 11.19 10.47 4.88
CA ASP A 118 11.38 11.34 6.04
C ASP A 118 12.80 11.93 6.13
N SER A 119 13.60 11.81 5.06
CA SER A 119 15.01 12.17 5.02
C SER A 119 15.41 12.79 3.68
N ASP A 120 16.33 13.74 3.71
CA ASP A 120 17.02 14.21 2.48
C ASP A 120 18.14 13.24 2.04
N TRP A 121 18.45 12.23 2.85
CA TRP A 121 19.53 11.23 2.70
C TRP A 121 20.95 11.80 2.76
N HIS A 122 21.23 12.89 2.04
CA HIS A 122 22.52 13.57 1.98
C HIS A 122 22.37 15.08 2.21
N GLY A 123 23.30 15.70 2.95
CA GLY A 123 23.29 17.15 3.17
C GLY A 123 23.75 17.93 1.94
N ILE A 124 23.34 19.20 1.80
CA ILE A 124 23.59 20.03 0.60
C ILE A 124 25.09 20.19 0.29
N TYR A 125 25.89 20.49 1.31
CA TYR A 125 27.33 20.78 1.17
C TYR A 125 28.23 19.59 1.53
N ASN A 126 27.74 18.66 2.35
CA ASN A 126 28.48 17.46 2.75
C ASN A 126 27.69 16.22 2.36
N ARG A 127 28.05 15.64 1.22
CA ARG A 127 27.36 14.48 0.61
C ARG A 127 27.85 13.14 1.14
N ILE A 128 29.02 13.10 1.79
CA ILE A 128 29.61 11.85 2.33
C ILE A 128 29.06 11.46 3.71
N ARG A 129 28.28 12.34 4.36
CA ARG A 129 27.61 12.05 5.64
C ARG A 129 26.11 11.78 5.39
N PRO A 130 25.65 10.52 5.51
CA PRO A 130 24.25 10.18 5.32
C PRO A 130 23.39 10.61 6.52
N PHE A 131 22.07 10.64 6.34
CA PHE A 131 21.04 10.79 7.38
C PHE A 131 21.11 12.07 8.22
N ARG A 132 21.64 13.17 7.67
CA ARG A 132 21.84 14.41 8.45
C ARG A 132 20.55 15.19 8.71
N CYS A 133 19.55 15.03 7.86
CA CYS A 133 18.38 15.93 7.81
C CYS A 133 17.10 15.11 7.74
N THR A 134 16.74 14.48 8.86
CA THR A 134 15.50 13.72 9.01
C THR A 134 14.44 14.53 9.74
N LYS A 135 13.18 14.35 9.36
CA LYS A 135 12.00 14.88 10.06
C LYS A 135 10.84 13.91 9.84
N PRO A 136 10.12 13.51 10.90
CA PRO A 136 9.08 12.50 10.80
C PRO A 136 7.99 12.91 9.80
N VAL A 137 7.39 11.92 9.14
CA VAL A 137 6.22 12.12 8.28
C VAL A 137 5.02 11.49 8.97
N VAL A 138 3.93 12.23 9.05
CA VAL A 138 2.67 11.76 9.63
C VAL A 138 1.56 11.88 8.60
N ILE A 139 0.85 10.79 8.38
CA ILE A 139 -0.32 10.72 7.53
C ILE A 139 -1.46 10.24 8.43
N GLU A 140 -2.41 11.11 8.73
CA GLU A 140 -3.53 10.79 9.60
C GLU A 140 -4.52 9.82 8.92
N ASN A 141 -5.60 9.49 9.62
CA ASN A 141 -6.56 8.49 9.19
C ASN A 141 -7.25 8.87 7.87
N ASN A 142 -7.59 7.83 7.10
CA ASN A 142 -8.44 7.91 5.93
C ASN A 142 -7.92 8.89 4.85
N VAL A 143 -6.59 9.07 4.78
CA VAL A 143 -5.95 9.85 3.72
C VAL A 143 -5.89 9.03 2.44
N TRP A 144 -6.20 9.66 1.32
CA TRP A 144 -6.05 9.08 -0.01
C TRP A 144 -4.91 9.75 -0.78
N LEU A 145 -3.85 8.99 -1.04
CA LEU A 145 -2.74 9.41 -1.88
C LEU A 145 -2.95 8.88 -3.31
N GLY A 146 -3.10 9.81 -4.26
CA GLY A 146 -3.20 9.52 -5.69
C GLY A 146 -1.92 8.91 -6.26
N GLU A 147 -2.00 8.45 -7.51
CA GLU A 147 -0.87 7.75 -8.15
C GLU A 147 0.34 8.68 -8.25
N ARG A 148 1.56 8.16 -8.06
CA ARG A 148 2.83 8.92 -8.18
C ARG A 148 2.94 10.14 -7.27
N VAL A 149 2.19 10.18 -6.16
CA VAL A 149 2.38 11.22 -5.14
C VAL A 149 3.75 11.04 -4.46
N THR A 150 4.45 12.14 -4.25
CA THR A 150 5.70 12.18 -3.47
C THR A 150 5.49 12.99 -2.20
N ILE A 151 5.82 12.42 -1.04
CA ILE A 151 5.76 13.09 0.26
C ILE A 151 7.19 13.26 0.79
N THR A 152 7.58 14.51 1.04
CA THR A 152 8.89 14.82 1.60
C THR A 152 8.87 14.83 3.12
N LYS A 153 10.07 14.83 3.72
CA LYS A 153 10.25 14.82 5.16
C LYS A 153 9.51 15.94 5.90
N GLY A 154 9.10 15.66 7.13
CA GLY A 154 8.50 16.65 8.02
C GLY A 154 7.08 17.06 7.67
N VAL A 155 6.46 16.41 6.67
CA VAL A 155 5.08 16.70 6.26
C VAL A 155 4.10 15.99 7.19
N HIS A 156 3.08 16.73 7.60
CA HIS A 156 1.86 16.23 8.23
C HIS A 156 0.65 16.35 7.28
N ILE A 157 -0.03 15.24 7.00
CA ILE A 157 -1.26 15.22 6.18
C ILE A 157 -2.44 14.87 7.07
N GLY A 158 -3.36 15.82 7.23
CA GLY A 158 -4.52 15.67 8.10
C GLY A 158 -5.59 14.69 7.61
N GLU A 159 -6.42 14.24 8.53
CA GLU A 159 -7.43 13.22 8.32
C GLU A 159 -8.38 13.55 7.15
N ASN A 160 -8.79 12.51 6.42
CA ASN A 160 -9.66 12.58 5.24
C ASN A 160 -9.09 13.37 4.04
N ALA A 161 -7.84 13.83 4.11
CA ALA A 161 -7.26 14.57 3.00
C ALA A 161 -7.07 13.69 1.75
N VAL A 162 -7.19 14.30 0.58
CA VAL A 162 -6.94 13.67 -0.71
C VAL A 162 -5.81 14.38 -1.41
N ILE A 163 -4.76 13.64 -1.79
CA ILE A 163 -3.63 14.17 -2.55
C ILE A 163 -3.77 13.71 -4.00
N GLY A 164 -3.91 14.66 -4.92
CA GLY A 164 -4.08 14.39 -6.34
C GLY A 164 -2.87 13.71 -6.97
N THR A 165 -3.12 12.94 -8.03
CA THR A 165 -2.10 12.21 -8.80
C THR A 165 -0.92 13.11 -9.21
N GLY A 166 0.31 12.60 -9.03
CA GLY A 166 1.56 13.27 -9.40
C GLY A 166 1.96 14.46 -8.51
N ALA A 167 1.24 14.71 -7.41
CA ALA A 167 1.56 15.83 -6.53
C ALA A 167 2.85 15.61 -5.73
N VAL A 168 3.56 16.69 -5.44
CA VAL A 168 4.75 16.70 -4.57
C VAL A 168 4.42 17.50 -3.31
N VAL A 169 4.20 16.80 -2.21
CA VAL A 169 3.82 17.38 -0.92
C VAL A 169 5.08 17.76 -0.16
N THR A 170 5.31 19.07 -0.05
CA THR A 170 6.48 19.66 0.62
C THR A 170 6.15 20.42 1.91
N LYS A 171 4.87 20.54 2.23
CA LYS A 171 4.32 21.23 3.40
C LYS A 171 3.08 20.49 3.88
N ASP A 172 2.70 20.74 5.12
CA ASP A 172 1.52 20.14 5.72
C ASP A 172 0.24 20.41 4.93
N ILE A 173 -0.64 19.43 4.93
CA ILE A 173 -1.95 19.49 4.26
C ILE A 173 -3.03 19.40 5.34
N PRO A 174 -3.92 20.40 5.45
CA PRO A 174 -4.98 20.38 6.46
C PRO A 174 -5.96 19.22 6.27
N PRO A 175 -6.61 18.75 7.35
CA PRO A 175 -7.64 17.71 7.28
C PRO A 175 -8.83 18.17 6.43
N ASN A 176 -9.57 17.21 5.88
CA ASN A 176 -10.76 17.45 5.04
C ASN A 176 -10.48 18.38 3.85
N THR A 177 -9.32 18.24 3.20
CA THR A 177 -8.99 19.00 2.00
C THR A 177 -8.57 18.10 0.84
N VAL A 178 -8.64 18.63 -0.37
CA VAL A 178 -8.00 18.05 -1.55
C VAL A 178 -6.84 18.96 -1.92
N ALA A 179 -5.65 18.40 -2.06
CA ALA A 179 -4.47 19.11 -2.51
C ALA A 179 -3.88 18.48 -3.78
N ALA A 180 -3.31 19.28 -4.67
CA ALA A 180 -2.67 18.80 -5.89
C ALA A 180 -1.54 19.73 -6.34
N GLY A 181 -0.70 19.26 -7.27
CA GLY A 181 0.38 20.04 -7.89
C GLY A 181 1.78 19.76 -7.35
N ASN A 182 2.78 20.41 -7.95
CA ASN A 182 4.18 20.37 -7.52
C ASN A 182 4.71 21.82 -7.41
N PRO A 183 4.83 22.37 -6.20
CA PRO A 183 4.46 21.76 -4.92
C PRO A 183 2.94 21.70 -4.70
N ALA A 184 2.47 20.72 -3.92
CA ALA A 184 1.05 20.50 -3.67
C ALA A 184 0.42 21.69 -2.92
N ARG A 185 -0.76 22.11 -3.34
CA ARG A 185 -1.56 23.17 -2.70
C ARG A 185 -3.00 22.70 -2.56
N VAL A 186 -3.67 23.15 -1.50
CA VAL A 186 -5.11 22.92 -1.32
C VAL A 186 -5.86 23.57 -2.47
N ILE A 187 -6.67 22.76 -3.16
CA ILE A 187 -7.52 23.19 -4.29
C ILE A 187 -9.01 23.09 -3.97
N LYS A 188 -9.37 22.36 -2.90
CA LYS A 188 -10.76 22.13 -2.51
C LYS A 188 -10.86 21.73 -1.05
N THR A 189 -11.98 22.06 -0.41
CA THR A 189 -12.36 21.55 0.92
C THR A 189 -13.41 20.45 0.79
N ILE A 190 -13.38 19.50 1.72
CA ILE A 190 -14.34 18.41 1.86
C ILE A 190 -15.29 18.81 2.98
N ASN A 191 -16.61 18.67 2.76
CA ASN A 191 -17.60 18.97 3.78
C ASN A 191 -17.53 17.93 4.92
N PRO A 192 -17.10 18.30 6.14
CA PRO A 192 -16.96 17.35 7.24
C PRO A 192 -18.30 16.83 7.77
N ASN A 193 -19.41 17.53 7.48
CA ASN A 193 -20.76 17.14 7.92
C ASN A 193 -21.40 16.08 7.02
N ARG A 194 -20.79 15.76 5.87
CA ARG A 194 -21.31 14.70 4.99
C ARG A 194 -20.78 13.35 5.46
N ARG A 195 -21.68 12.37 5.61
CA ARG A 195 -21.30 10.99 5.96
C ARG A 195 -20.23 10.46 5.01
N MET A 196 -19.11 10.02 5.58
CA MET A 196 -17.98 9.41 4.87
C MET A 196 -17.90 7.93 5.23
N LEU A 197 -17.86 7.07 4.22
CA LEU A 197 -17.64 5.64 4.41
C LEU A 197 -16.14 5.38 4.33
N LYS A 198 -15.58 4.74 5.36
CA LYS A 198 -14.17 4.39 5.45
C LYS A 198 -13.97 2.90 5.17
N ARG A 199 -12.72 2.49 4.93
CA ARG A 199 -12.38 1.10 4.56
C ARG A 199 -12.72 0.07 5.63
N GLU A 200 -12.65 0.44 6.90
CA GLU A 200 -13.05 -0.39 8.05
C GLU A 200 -14.46 -0.96 7.90
N LEU A 201 -15.37 -0.25 7.22
CA LEU A 201 -16.73 -0.72 6.97
C LEU A 201 -16.77 -2.00 6.13
N LEU A 202 -15.78 -2.21 5.24
CA LEU A 202 -15.64 -3.44 4.47
C LEU A 202 -15.39 -4.66 5.38
N PHE A 203 -14.79 -4.43 6.54
CA PHE A 203 -14.35 -5.46 7.48
C PHE A 203 -15.20 -5.48 8.76
N LYS A 204 -16.40 -4.87 8.73
CA LYS A 204 -17.37 -4.98 9.83
C LYS A 204 -17.82 -6.43 10.04
N ASP A 205 -17.92 -7.17 8.93
CA ASP A 205 -18.12 -8.63 8.90
C ASP A 205 -17.07 -9.24 7.95
N PRO A 206 -15.87 -9.56 8.46
CA PRO A 206 -14.77 -10.05 7.63
C PRO A 206 -15.11 -11.39 6.96
N GLU A 207 -15.82 -12.29 7.64
CA GLU A 207 -16.20 -13.59 7.09
C GLU A 207 -17.11 -13.41 5.87
N HIS A 208 -18.12 -12.54 5.99
CA HIS A 208 -19.00 -12.21 4.89
C HIS A 208 -18.26 -11.49 3.75
N TYR A 209 -17.33 -10.59 4.06
CA TYR A 209 -16.50 -9.92 3.06
C TYR A 209 -15.67 -10.92 2.23
N PHE A 210 -14.94 -11.83 2.89
CA PHE A 210 -14.13 -12.83 2.20
C PHE A 210 -14.98 -13.88 1.48
N TYR A 211 -16.15 -14.23 2.02
CA TYR A 211 -17.12 -15.07 1.33
C TYR A 211 -17.58 -14.43 0.01
N ASN A 212 -17.96 -13.15 0.04
CA ASN A 212 -18.40 -12.43 -1.15
C ASN A 212 -17.29 -12.35 -2.22
N GLN A 213 -16.03 -12.13 -1.80
CA GLN A 213 -14.89 -12.19 -2.73
C GLN A 213 -14.73 -13.57 -3.39
N ASP A 214 -14.90 -14.66 -2.63
CA ASP A 214 -14.83 -16.02 -3.17
C ASP A 214 -15.99 -16.33 -4.13
N GLN A 215 -17.21 -15.86 -3.83
CA GLN A 215 -18.36 -15.99 -4.72
C GLN A 215 -18.16 -15.23 -6.04
N LEU A 216 -17.58 -14.02 -5.97
CA LEU A 216 -17.21 -13.26 -7.18
C LEU A 216 -16.17 -14.03 -8.01
N ASP A 217 -15.17 -14.65 -7.37
CA ASP A 217 -14.19 -15.47 -8.07
C ASP A 217 -14.80 -16.71 -8.73
N LYS A 218 -15.72 -17.39 -8.04
CA LYS A 218 -16.50 -18.51 -8.60
C LYS A 218 -17.35 -18.07 -9.78
N PHE A 219 -18.03 -16.94 -9.67
CA PHE A 219 -18.84 -16.39 -10.76
C PHE A 219 -17.98 -16.06 -11.99
N MET A 220 -16.83 -15.41 -11.79
CA MET A 220 -15.96 -14.97 -12.89
C MET A 220 -15.22 -16.14 -13.57
N LEU A 221 -14.76 -17.12 -12.78
CA LEU A 221 -13.81 -18.16 -13.21
C LEU A 221 -14.37 -19.58 -13.17
N GLY A 222 -15.58 -19.79 -12.65
CA GLY A 222 -16.17 -21.12 -12.45
C GLY A 222 -16.46 -21.87 -13.76
N ASN A 223 -16.73 -21.13 -14.83
CA ASN A 223 -16.98 -21.72 -16.16
C ASN A 223 -15.68 -21.99 -16.96
N ASN A 224 -14.50 -21.70 -16.40
CA ASN A 224 -13.24 -21.92 -17.08
C ASN A 224 -12.80 -23.39 -16.98
N GLY A 225 -12.63 -24.05 -18.13
CA GLY A 225 -12.15 -25.43 -18.22
C GLY A 225 -10.63 -25.56 -18.29
N TRP A 226 -10.10 -26.68 -17.80
CA TRP A 226 -8.67 -26.99 -17.77
C TRP A 226 -8.00 -27.01 -19.15
N LEU A 227 -8.64 -27.60 -20.16
CA LEU A 227 -8.09 -27.69 -21.51
C LEU A 227 -7.94 -26.30 -22.15
N ASN A 228 -8.94 -25.44 -22.00
CA ASN A 228 -8.89 -24.08 -22.54
C ASN A 228 -7.83 -23.23 -21.83
N TRP A 229 -7.68 -23.40 -20.51
CA TRP A 229 -6.63 -22.76 -19.74
C TRP A 229 -5.22 -23.18 -20.21
N LEU A 230 -4.94 -24.48 -20.30
CA LEU A 230 -3.64 -24.98 -20.77
C LEU A 230 -3.34 -24.51 -22.20
N ARG A 231 -4.34 -24.54 -23.08
CA ARG A 231 -4.21 -23.96 -24.43
C ARG A 231 -3.86 -22.48 -24.37
N SER A 232 -4.50 -21.70 -23.51
CA SER A 232 -4.23 -20.26 -23.39
C SER A 232 -2.80 -19.95 -22.91
N LEU A 233 -2.17 -20.87 -22.16
CA LEU A 233 -0.78 -20.74 -21.73
C LEU A 233 0.22 -21.05 -22.85
N LEU A 234 -0.07 -22.06 -23.68
CA LEU A 234 0.86 -22.54 -24.72
C LEU A 234 0.69 -21.85 -26.08
N LYS A 235 -0.56 -21.53 -26.45
CA LYS A 235 -0.93 -20.93 -27.74
C LYS A 235 -2.10 -19.96 -27.54
N PRO A 236 -1.84 -18.77 -26.94
CA PRO A 236 -2.86 -17.75 -26.71
C PRO A 236 -3.44 -17.23 -28.05
N ASN A 237 -4.71 -16.84 -28.04
CA ASN A 237 -5.40 -16.25 -29.18
C ASN A 237 -6.14 -14.94 -28.80
N ARG A 238 -6.90 -14.37 -29.73
CA ARG A 238 -7.58 -13.07 -29.53
C ARG A 238 -8.71 -13.10 -28.50
N ASN A 239 -9.22 -14.29 -28.18
CA ASN A 239 -10.30 -14.49 -27.21
C ASN A 239 -9.77 -14.78 -25.79
N ASP A 240 -8.44 -14.85 -25.62
CA ASP A 240 -7.74 -15.04 -24.34
C ASP A 240 -7.27 -13.72 -23.72
#